data_AF-A0A925JV94-F1
#
_entry.id   AF-A0A925JV94-F1
#
_cell.length_a   1.000
_cell.length_b   1.000
_cell.length_c   1.000
_cell.angle_alpha   90.00
_cell.angle_beta   90.00
_cell.angle_gamma   90.00
#
_symmetry.space_group_name_H-M   'P 1'
#
loop_
_entity.id
_entity.type
_entity.pdbx_description
1 polymer ?
#
loop_
_entity_poly.entity_id
_entity_poly.type
_entity_poly.pdbx_seq_one_letter_code
_entity_poly.pdbx_strand_id
1 'polypeptide(L)'
;MNTGFSFVVLLRLVGLPVVDAKYPTPRPHLIDPQATRETKALYHNLRKIARKHILFGHQHATEYGHGWRDAPDRSDVKSVSGSHPAVVGIDFSGLSGRSPEAIERNKESLRRQIADTYDRGGVTTVAWHFSNPVTPQTGFYWKDSLSAPAVPNLLPGGSHHATYKAILQTVASLANSVKGKDGKLVPVLFRPYHELDGGWFWWGKPHCQREDFISLWRFTVSYLRDSLRVHNFIYTFSPDCLYKTEAEYLDRYPGDAWVDMLGVDNYADFGRNGRYDLPAGIAKLKIVSDYAQKAGKLAAFTETGLESIPDTTWWTNTLLKALKAEKMKLAYVLVWRNDARSATHYYAPYPGQASVPDFMQFYQHPYTLFETDLPRLYRRKKLFIF
;
A
#
# COMPACT_ATOMS: atom_id res chain seq x y z
N MET A 1 -73.91 38.25 32.43
CA MET A 1 -73.11 37.72 33.55
C MET A 1 -72.31 36.54 33.06
N ASN A 2 -71.00 36.73 32.83
CA ASN A 2 -69.86 35.86 33.17
C ASN A 2 -68.69 36.22 32.25
N THR A 3 -67.76 36.98 32.80
CA THR A 3 -66.46 37.33 32.25
C THR A 3 -65.47 36.20 32.52
N GLY A 4 -65.01 35.50 31.48
CA GLY A 4 -63.91 34.54 31.56
C GLY A 4 -62.67 35.10 30.86
N PHE A 5 -61.69 35.56 31.63
CA PHE A 5 -60.35 35.89 31.14
C PHE A 5 -59.53 34.60 31.00
N SER A 6 -59.07 34.28 29.78
CA SER A 6 -58.11 33.20 29.54
C SER A 6 -56.71 33.78 29.39
N PHE A 7 -55.81 33.40 30.31
CA PHE A 7 -54.38 33.68 30.23
C PHE A 7 -53.72 32.78 29.18
N VAL A 8 -53.13 33.37 28.15
CA VAL A 8 -52.23 32.65 27.22
C VAL A 8 -50.80 32.79 27.75
N VAL A 9 -50.24 31.71 28.26
CA VAL A 9 -48.82 31.61 28.62
C VAL A 9 -48.02 31.33 27.35
N LEU A 10 -47.25 32.32 26.90
CA LEU A 10 -46.33 32.19 25.76
C LEU A 10 -45.02 31.55 26.24
N LEU A 11 -44.88 30.23 26.10
CA LEU A 11 -43.62 29.52 26.34
C LEU A 11 -42.65 29.81 25.18
N ARG A 12 -41.64 30.66 25.43
CA ARG A 12 -40.47 30.81 24.55
C ARG A 12 -39.63 29.53 24.62
N LEU A 13 -39.67 28.72 23.57
CA LEU A 13 -38.70 27.65 23.32
C LEU A 13 -37.34 28.30 23.01
N VAL A 14 -36.43 28.28 23.98
CA VAL A 14 -35.02 28.62 23.77
C VAL A 14 -34.39 27.43 23.05
N GLY A 15 -33.98 27.63 21.79
CA GLY A 15 -33.25 26.63 21.02
C GLY A 15 -31.90 26.34 21.69
N LEU A 16 -31.75 25.11 22.19
CA LEU A 16 -30.44 24.60 22.61
C LEU A 16 -29.56 24.39 21.37
N PRO A 17 -28.28 24.80 21.40
CA PRO A 17 -27.38 24.55 20.28
C PRO A 17 -27.18 23.03 20.15
N VAL A 18 -27.38 22.53 18.94
CA VAL A 18 -26.99 21.15 18.57
C VAL A 18 -25.47 21.07 18.70
N VAL A 19 -25.01 20.50 19.81
CA VAL A 19 -23.59 20.17 19.98
C VAL A 19 -23.36 18.97 19.08
N ASP A 20 -22.66 19.21 17.97
CA ASP A 20 -22.22 18.17 17.05
C ASP A 20 -21.31 17.21 17.84
N ALA A 21 -21.86 16.05 18.21
CA ALA A 21 -21.15 15.07 19.01
C ALA A 21 -20.02 14.50 18.14
N LYS A 22 -18.82 15.08 18.27
CA LYS A 22 -17.59 14.52 17.70
C LYS A 22 -17.36 13.16 18.35
N TYR A 23 -17.84 12.10 17.69
CA TYR A 23 -17.50 10.73 18.06
C TYR A 23 -15.97 10.64 18.19
N PRO A 24 -15.45 10.08 19.30
CA PRO A 24 -14.01 9.98 19.48
C PRO A 24 -13.43 9.14 18.35
N THR A 25 -12.46 9.70 17.63
CA THR A 25 -11.73 8.99 16.57
C THR A 25 -11.18 7.67 17.13
N PRO A 26 -11.38 6.52 16.46
CA PRO A 26 -10.93 5.22 16.94
C PRO A 26 -9.44 5.26 17.28
N ARG A 27 -9.04 4.64 18.40
CA ARG A 27 -7.61 4.49 18.74
C ARG A 27 -6.95 3.59 17.69
N PRO A 28 -5.91 4.06 16.98
CA PRO A 28 -5.31 3.25 15.93
C PRO A 28 -4.59 2.03 16.46
N HIS A 29 -4.94 0.90 15.88
CA HIS A 29 -4.42 -0.41 16.20
C HIS A 29 -4.36 -1.23 14.92
N LEU A 30 -3.40 -2.16 14.89
CA LEU A 30 -3.33 -3.18 13.85
C LEU A 30 -4.51 -4.14 13.97
N ILE A 31 -5.00 -4.66 12.85
CA ILE A 31 -6.03 -5.71 12.81
C ILE A 31 -5.53 -7.04 13.37
N ASP A 32 -4.21 -7.21 13.51
CA ASP A 32 -3.61 -8.31 14.24
C ASP A 32 -3.23 -7.89 15.67
N PRO A 33 -4.02 -8.29 16.69
CA PRO A 33 -3.70 -8.00 18.08
C PRO A 33 -2.41 -8.72 18.54
N GLN A 34 -2.03 -9.81 17.89
CA GLN A 34 -0.82 -10.60 18.16
C GLN A 34 0.39 -10.15 17.36
N ALA A 35 0.27 -9.09 16.54
CA ALA A 35 1.37 -8.57 15.74
C ALA A 35 2.64 -8.37 16.58
N THR A 36 3.81 -8.66 15.98
CA THR A 36 5.10 -8.56 16.66
C THR A 36 5.36 -7.13 17.15
N ARG A 37 6.30 -6.99 18.10
CA ARG A 37 6.64 -5.68 18.67
C ARG A 37 7.15 -4.72 17.60
N GLU A 38 7.94 -5.24 16.66
CA GLU A 38 8.53 -4.54 15.53
C GLU A 38 7.45 -4.08 14.55
N THR A 39 6.45 -4.92 14.26
CA THR A 39 5.30 -4.56 13.40
C THR A 39 4.44 -3.48 14.03
N LYS A 40 4.15 -3.60 15.34
CA LYS A 40 3.47 -2.56 16.13
C LYS A 40 4.28 -1.26 16.22
N ALA A 41 5.61 -1.34 16.21
CA ALA A 41 6.49 -0.17 16.20
C ALA A 41 6.47 0.52 14.83
N LEU A 42 6.61 -0.25 13.74
CA LEU A 42 6.54 0.25 12.36
C LEU A 42 5.23 1.00 12.14
N TYR A 43 4.09 0.37 12.42
CA TYR A 43 2.76 0.98 12.26
C TYR A 43 2.63 2.33 12.99
N HIS A 44 3.10 2.38 14.24
CA HIS A 44 3.05 3.60 15.05
C HIS A 44 3.98 4.70 14.54
N ASN A 45 5.19 4.32 14.11
CA ASN A 45 6.18 5.27 13.64
C ASN A 45 5.83 5.81 12.25
N LEU A 46 5.30 4.99 11.34
CA LEU A 46 4.73 5.44 10.06
C LEU A 46 3.62 6.47 10.29
N ARG A 47 2.72 6.22 11.26
CA ARG A 47 1.66 7.17 11.60
C ARG A 47 2.20 8.50 12.12
N LYS A 48 3.30 8.49 12.88
CA LYS A 48 3.96 9.72 13.35
C LYS A 48 4.59 10.48 12.20
N ILE A 49 5.27 9.77 11.30
CA ILE A 49 5.96 10.36 10.16
C ILE A 49 4.95 11.02 9.22
N ALA A 50 3.86 10.32 8.88
CA ALA A 50 2.78 10.79 8.01
C ALA A 50 2.16 12.14 8.44
N ARG A 51 2.39 12.60 9.67
CA ARG A 51 1.92 13.92 10.13
C ARG A 51 2.74 15.09 9.58
N LYS A 52 3.97 14.84 9.12
CA LYS A 52 4.95 15.88 8.81
C LYS A 52 5.80 15.59 7.57
N HIS A 53 5.98 14.32 7.23
CA HIS A 53 6.82 13.89 6.13
C HIS A 53 6.19 12.71 5.40
N ILE A 54 6.74 12.39 4.25
CA ILE A 54 6.39 11.22 3.44
C ILE A 54 7.66 10.43 3.12
N LEU A 55 7.59 9.11 3.24
CA LEU A 55 8.68 8.24 2.77
C LEU A 55 8.62 8.10 1.25
N PHE A 56 9.76 8.20 0.58
CA PHE A 56 9.87 7.84 -0.83
C PHE A 56 10.12 6.34 -1.00
N GLY A 57 9.41 5.72 -1.93
CA GLY A 57 9.49 4.30 -2.25
C GLY A 57 9.76 4.02 -3.71
N HIS A 58 10.38 2.89 -4.00
CA HIS A 58 10.66 2.43 -5.36
C HIS A 58 10.56 0.90 -5.44
N GLN A 59 9.80 0.41 -6.42
CA GLN A 59 9.61 -1.02 -6.68
C GLN A 59 10.89 -1.66 -7.26
N HIS A 60 11.25 -2.86 -6.79
CA HIS A 60 12.42 -3.65 -7.20
C HIS A 60 13.76 -2.91 -7.07
N ALA A 61 13.83 -1.86 -6.26
CA ALA A 61 14.93 -0.91 -6.24
C ALA A 61 16.32 -1.53 -6.01
N THR A 62 16.39 -2.60 -5.20
CA THR A 62 17.65 -3.25 -4.80
C THR A 62 17.90 -4.57 -5.50
N GLU A 63 17.01 -4.98 -6.41
CA GLU A 63 17.14 -6.23 -7.17
C GLU A 63 17.87 -5.99 -8.50
N TYR A 64 17.48 -4.90 -9.16
CA TYR A 64 18.01 -4.49 -10.45
C TYR A 64 17.66 -3.02 -10.71
N GLY A 65 18.24 -2.47 -11.77
CA GLY A 65 17.95 -1.13 -12.24
C GLY A 65 18.43 -0.97 -13.68
N HIS A 66 18.38 0.25 -14.21
CA HIS A 66 18.63 0.51 -15.62
C HIS A 66 20.05 0.06 -16.03
N GLY A 67 20.14 -0.99 -16.85
CA GLY A 67 21.41 -1.57 -17.32
C GLY A 67 22.18 -2.42 -16.30
N TRP A 68 21.59 -2.82 -15.16
CA TRP A 68 22.26 -3.70 -14.19
C TRP A 68 21.30 -4.63 -13.44
N ARG A 69 21.82 -5.74 -12.89
CA ARG A 69 21.09 -6.70 -12.04
C ARG A 69 22.01 -7.22 -10.94
N ASP A 70 21.42 -7.62 -9.82
CA ASP A 70 22.05 -8.41 -8.76
C ASP A 70 23.35 -7.80 -8.18
N ALA A 71 23.46 -6.46 -8.21
CA ALA A 71 24.59 -5.75 -7.63
C ALA A 71 24.32 -5.46 -6.15
N PRO A 72 25.22 -5.87 -5.23
CA PRO A 72 25.00 -5.69 -3.79
C PRO A 72 24.96 -4.21 -3.42
N ASP A 73 24.04 -3.87 -2.49
CA ASP A 73 23.91 -2.52 -1.92
C ASP A 73 23.76 -1.39 -2.97
N ARG A 74 23.12 -1.71 -4.11
CA ARG A 74 22.86 -0.78 -5.21
C ARG A 74 21.36 -0.56 -5.43
N SER A 75 21.00 0.67 -5.80
CA SER A 75 19.73 1.02 -6.43
C SER A 75 19.98 2.22 -7.36
N ASP A 76 19.19 2.40 -8.43
CA ASP A 76 19.33 3.59 -9.29
C ASP A 76 19.13 4.89 -8.49
N VAL A 77 18.16 4.86 -7.57
CA VAL A 77 17.88 5.94 -6.62
C VAL A 77 19.13 6.29 -5.80
N LYS A 78 19.85 5.29 -5.27
CA LYS A 78 21.10 5.50 -4.55
C LYS A 78 22.23 5.96 -5.46
N SER A 79 22.31 5.47 -6.68
CA SER A 79 23.30 5.92 -7.67
C SER A 79 23.13 7.40 -8.03
N VAL A 80 21.92 7.95 -7.90
CA VAL A 80 21.64 9.38 -8.13
C VAL A 80 21.77 10.22 -6.85
N SER A 81 21.16 9.78 -5.75
CA SER A 81 20.99 10.60 -4.53
C SER A 81 21.99 10.30 -3.42
N GLY A 82 22.69 9.17 -3.48
CA GLY A 82 23.50 8.63 -2.38
C GLY A 82 22.70 7.84 -1.32
N SER A 83 21.37 7.78 -1.42
CA SER A 83 20.49 7.09 -0.48
C SER A 83 19.59 6.06 -1.18
N HIS A 84 19.32 4.92 -0.54
CA HIS A 84 18.25 4.02 -1.02
C HIS A 84 16.87 4.66 -0.80
N PRO A 85 15.82 4.23 -1.52
CA PRO A 85 14.45 4.61 -1.15
C PRO A 85 14.13 4.14 0.28
N ALA A 86 13.36 4.94 1.02
CA ALA A 86 12.94 4.56 2.37
C ALA A 86 11.98 3.35 2.39
N VAL A 87 11.21 3.17 1.30
CA VAL A 87 10.36 2.00 1.09
C VAL A 87 10.83 1.22 -0.14
N VAL A 88 11.21 -0.04 0.04
CA VAL A 88 11.51 -0.94 -1.09
C VAL A 88 10.27 -1.77 -1.38
N GLY A 89 9.73 -1.59 -2.57
CA GLY A 89 8.67 -2.45 -3.09
C GLY A 89 9.25 -3.73 -3.68
N ILE A 90 8.62 -4.87 -3.40
CA ILE A 90 8.96 -6.17 -3.98
C ILE A 90 7.67 -6.87 -4.42
N ASP A 91 7.77 -8.04 -5.05
CA ASP A 91 6.61 -8.78 -5.54
C ASP A 91 6.64 -10.27 -5.21
N PHE A 92 5.49 -10.81 -4.80
CA PHE A 92 5.33 -12.23 -4.41
C PHE A 92 4.85 -13.16 -5.55
N SER A 93 4.83 -12.71 -6.80
CA SER A 93 4.43 -13.47 -8.00
C SER A 93 5.15 -14.80 -8.15
N GLY A 94 6.42 -14.87 -7.71
CA GLY A 94 7.23 -16.09 -7.77
C GLY A 94 6.90 -17.16 -6.72
N LEU A 95 5.92 -16.93 -5.83
CA LEU A 95 5.55 -17.86 -4.75
C LEU A 95 4.47 -18.88 -5.15
N SER A 96 3.99 -18.88 -6.39
CA SER A 96 3.02 -19.87 -6.89
C SER A 96 3.08 -20.00 -8.41
N GLY A 97 2.42 -21.01 -8.97
CA GLY A 97 2.32 -21.19 -10.42
C GLY A 97 3.65 -21.49 -11.12
N ARG A 98 4.63 -22.02 -10.37
CA ARG A 98 5.98 -22.40 -10.82
C ARG A 98 6.37 -23.74 -10.21
N SER A 99 7.48 -24.33 -10.68
CA SER A 99 8.01 -25.55 -10.07
C SER A 99 8.42 -25.30 -8.61
N PRO A 100 8.41 -26.34 -7.73
CA PRO A 100 8.83 -26.21 -6.34
C PRO A 100 10.24 -25.59 -6.19
N GLU A 101 11.20 -25.98 -7.04
CA GLU A 101 12.58 -25.48 -7.01
C GLU A 101 12.64 -23.99 -7.37
N ALA A 102 11.81 -23.55 -8.32
CA ALA A 102 11.72 -22.14 -8.69
C ALA A 102 11.09 -21.30 -7.56
N ILE A 103 10.10 -21.85 -6.86
CA ILE A 103 9.47 -21.22 -5.69
C ILE A 103 10.50 -21.07 -4.56
N GLU A 104 11.27 -22.11 -4.26
CA GLU A 104 12.29 -22.04 -3.20
C GLU A 104 13.41 -21.04 -3.52
N ARG A 105 13.92 -21.02 -4.76
CA ARG A 105 14.87 -19.98 -5.20
C ARG A 105 14.29 -18.57 -5.06
N ASN A 106 13.01 -18.40 -5.37
CA ASN A 106 12.33 -17.12 -5.21
C ASN A 106 12.20 -16.73 -3.73
N LYS A 107 11.84 -17.68 -2.85
CA LYS A 107 11.80 -17.45 -1.39
C LYS A 107 13.15 -17.04 -0.84
N GLU A 108 14.24 -17.66 -1.28
CA GLU A 108 15.60 -17.29 -0.86
C GLU A 108 15.94 -15.86 -1.27
N SER A 109 15.63 -15.48 -2.51
CA SER A 109 15.85 -14.12 -3.00
C SER A 109 15.05 -13.10 -2.19
N LEU A 110 13.73 -13.33 -2.04
CA LEU A 110 12.85 -12.46 -1.26
C LEU A 110 13.30 -12.35 0.21
N ARG A 111 13.69 -13.47 0.84
CA ARG A 111 14.17 -13.47 2.23
C ARG A 111 15.39 -12.56 2.39
N ARG A 112 16.35 -12.61 1.46
CA ARG A 112 17.52 -11.71 1.49
C ARG A 112 17.12 -10.25 1.32
N GLN A 113 16.32 -9.93 0.31
CA GLN A 113 15.91 -8.55 0.04
C GLN A 113 15.14 -7.91 1.20
N ILE A 114 14.21 -8.67 1.79
CA ILE A 114 13.40 -8.23 2.93
C ILE A 114 14.30 -8.02 4.16
N ALA A 115 15.18 -8.97 4.47
CA ALA A 115 16.11 -8.87 5.59
C ALA A 115 17.10 -7.70 5.42
N ASP A 116 17.70 -7.56 4.24
CA ASP A 116 18.68 -6.51 3.94
C ASP A 116 18.05 -5.12 4.04
N THR A 117 16.81 -4.95 3.54
CA THR A 117 16.07 -3.69 3.67
C THR A 117 15.77 -3.36 5.14
N TYR A 118 15.30 -4.34 5.90
CA TYR A 118 15.06 -4.17 7.33
C TYR A 118 16.32 -3.82 8.12
N ASP A 119 17.43 -4.51 7.83
CA ASP A 119 18.71 -4.31 8.52
C ASP A 119 19.31 -2.92 8.26
N ARG A 120 19.02 -2.30 7.11
CA ARG A 120 19.34 -0.90 6.83
C ARG A 120 18.35 0.09 7.44
N GLY A 121 17.24 -0.39 8.00
CA GLY A 121 16.19 0.42 8.62
C GLY A 121 15.06 0.84 7.68
N GLY A 122 15.14 0.49 6.39
CA GLY A 122 14.10 0.72 5.38
C GLY A 122 12.87 -0.15 5.60
N VAL A 123 11.78 0.15 4.88
CA VAL A 123 10.50 -0.55 4.95
C VAL A 123 10.29 -1.40 3.70
N THR A 124 9.83 -2.64 3.87
CA THR A 124 9.40 -3.46 2.73
C THR A 124 7.89 -3.37 2.54
N THR A 125 7.46 -3.10 1.31
CA THR A 125 6.08 -3.30 0.85
C THR A 125 6.03 -4.35 -0.25
N VAL A 126 4.96 -5.14 -0.31
CA VAL A 126 4.83 -6.28 -1.21
C VAL A 126 3.57 -6.14 -2.05
N ALA A 127 3.74 -6.06 -3.36
CA ALA A 127 2.69 -6.39 -4.33
C ALA A 127 2.59 -7.92 -4.52
N TRP A 128 1.45 -8.42 -5.02
CA TRP A 128 1.27 -9.85 -5.20
C TRP A 128 0.60 -10.22 -6.53
N HIS A 129 1.39 -10.20 -7.60
CA HIS A 129 0.95 -10.57 -8.95
C HIS A 129 0.98 -12.08 -9.19
N PHE A 130 0.13 -12.85 -8.50
CA PHE A 130 0.11 -14.32 -8.66
C PHE A 130 -0.84 -14.79 -9.76
N SER A 131 -0.45 -15.89 -10.41
CA SER A 131 -1.21 -16.48 -11.51
C SER A 131 -2.62 -16.89 -11.07
N ASN A 132 -3.58 -16.75 -11.99
CA ASN A 132 -4.95 -17.24 -11.79
C ASN A 132 -4.93 -18.73 -11.38
N PRO A 133 -5.40 -19.11 -10.17
CA PRO A 133 -5.29 -20.50 -9.72
C PRO A 133 -6.17 -21.50 -10.50
N VAL A 134 -7.19 -21.03 -11.23
CA VAL A 134 -8.08 -21.85 -12.06
C VAL A 134 -7.51 -22.01 -13.48
N THR A 135 -6.94 -20.94 -14.04
CA THR A 135 -6.30 -20.95 -15.37
C THR A 135 -4.86 -20.43 -15.28
N PRO A 136 -3.93 -21.16 -14.67
CA PRO A 136 -2.58 -20.68 -14.37
C PRO A 136 -1.78 -20.25 -15.62
N GLN A 137 -2.08 -20.84 -16.78
CA GLN A 137 -1.49 -20.48 -18.07
C GLN A 137 -1.79 -19.04 -18.52
N THR A 138 -2.82 -18.39 -17.98
CA THR A 138 -3.11 -16.99 -18.31
C THR A 138 -2.25 -16.01 -17.52
N GLY A 139 -1.53 -16.47 -16.50
CA GLY A 139 -0.79 -15.61 -15.58
C GLY A 139 -1.74 -14.81 -14.68
N PHE A 140 -1.31 -13.64 -14.22
CA PHE A 140 -2.09 -12.78 -13.33
C PHE A 140 -3.03 -11.83 -14.09
N TYR A 141 -2.74 -11.54 -15.36
CA TYR A 141 -3.65 -10.77 -16.22
C TYR A 141 -4.89 -11.60 -16.58
N TRP A 142 -6.03 -10.92 -16.65
CA TRP A 142 -7.20 -11.43 -17.32
C TRP A 142 -6.95 -11.47 -18.84
N LYS A 143 -7.24 -12.60 -19.46
CA LYS A 143 -7.18 -12.79 -20.92
C LYS A 143 -8.54 -13.23 -21.40
N ASP A 144 -9.18 -12.40 -22.21
CA ASP A 144 -10.52 -12.68 -22.72
C ASP A 144 -10.60 -14.05 -23.42
N SER A 145 -11.68 -14.77 -23.16
CA SER A 145 -11.93 -16.14 -23.63
C SER A 145 -10.96 -17.22 -23.11
N LEU A 146 -9.89 -16.86 -22.40
CA LEU A 146 -8.89 -17.82 -21.88
C LEU A 146 -8.90 -17.93 -20.35
N SER A 147 -9.17 -16.83 -19.65
CA SER A 147 -9.23 -16.79 -18.20
C SER A 147 -10.60 -17.26 -17.69
N ALA A 148 -10.60 -18.07 -16.63
CA ALA A 148 -11.81 -18.42 -15.90
C ALA A 148 -11.93 -17.59 -14.61
N PRO A 149 -13.16 -17.27 -14.14
CA PRO A 149 -13.38 -16.62 -12.86
C PRO A 149 -12.77 -17.43 -11.71
N ALA A 150 -11.77 -16.86 -11.05
CA ALA A 150 -11.07 -17.56 -9.97
C ALA A 150 -11.73 -17.34 -8.61
N VAL A 151 -12.10 -16.09 -8.28
CA VAL A 151 -12.56 -15.68 -6.94
C VAL A 151 -13.58 -16.65 -6.31
N PRO A 152 -14.73 -16.97 -6.93
CA PRO A 152 -15.70 -17.90 -6.32
C PRO A 152 -15.14 -19.31 -6.11
N ASN A 153 -14.21 -19.75 -6.97
CA ASN A 153 -13.56 -21.06 -6.85
C ASN A 153 -12.49 -21.12 -5.76
N LEU A 154 -12.00 -19.97 -5.27
CA LEU A 154 -11.01 -19.91 -4.18
C LEU A 154 -11.66 -19.82 -2.80
N LEU A 155 -12.96 -19.50 -2.70
CA LEU A 155 -13.69 -19.42 -1.44
C LEU A 155 -13.94 -20.80 -0.81
N PRO A 156 -14.24 -20.90 0.50
CA PRO A 156 -14.64 -22.16 1.12
C PRO A 156 -15.78 -22.85 0.34
N GLY A 157 -15.59 -24.13 0.00
CA GLY A 157 -16.51 -24.89 -0.85
C GLY A 157 -16.24 -24.79 -2.35
N GLY A 158 -15.41 -23.83 -2.78
CA GLY A 158 -14.96 -23.69 -4.16
C GLY A 158 -13.98 -24.79 -4.58
N SER A 159 -14.00 -25.12 -5.88
CA SER A 159 -13.22 -26.23 -6.47
C SER A 159 -11.70 -26.10 -6.31
N HIS A 160 -11.18 -24.87 -6.15
CA HIS A 160 -9.75 -24.56 -6.06
C HIS A 160 -9.36 -24.02 -4.67
N HIS A 161 -10.24 -24.17 -3.66
CA HIS A 161 -9.98 -23.68 -2.31
C HIS A 161 -8.72 -24.30 -1.68
N ALA A 162 -8.51 -25.60 -1.86
CA ALA A 162 -7.32 -26.30 -1.36
C ALA A 162 -6.03 -25.77 -2.01
N THR A 163 -6.05 -25.55 -3.32
CA THR A 163 -4.94 -24.93 -4.07
C THR A 163 -4.64 -23.54 -3.52
N TYR A 164 -5.67 -22.73 -3.28
CA TYR A 164 -5.49 -21.40 -2.72
C TYR A 164 -4.89 -21.42 -1.30
N LYS A 165 -5.33 -22.35 -0.43
CA LYS A 165 -4.70 -22.54 0.87
C LYS A 165 -3.22 -22.92 0.76
N ALA A 166 -2.83 -23.77 -0.18
CA ALA A 166 -1.43 -24.13 -0.41
C ALA A 166 -0.59 -22.91 -0.88
N ILE A 167 -1.16 -22.04 -1.70
CA ILE A 167 -0.54 -20.77 -2.09
C ILE A 167 -0.31 -19.88 -0.85
N LEU A 168 -1.33 -19.72 0.02
CA LEU A 168 -1.21 -18.93 1.24
C LEU A 168 -0.22 -19.53 2.25
N GLN A 169 -0.13 -20.86 2.34
CA GLN A 169 0.89 -21.55 3.14
C GLN A 169 2.30 -21.21 2.65
N THR A 170 2.50 -21.08 1.32
CA THR A 170 3.79 -20.67 0.75
C THR A 170 4.15 -19.24 1.14
N VAL A 171 3.18 -18.32 1.09
CA VAL A 171 3.34 -16.93 1.55
C VAL A 171 3.67 -16.87 3.05
N ALA A 172 2.92 -17.59 3.88
CA ALA A 172 3.14 -17.63 5.32
C ALA A 172 4.48 -18.26 5.70
N SER A 173 4.90 -19.32 4.99
CA SER A 173 6.21 -19.95 5.16
C SER A 173 7.35 -18.94 4.94
N LEU A 174 7.27 -18.12 3.88
CA LEU A 174 8.22 -17.03 3.69
C LEU A 174 8.13 -16.03 4.84
N ALA A 175 6.94 -15.47 5.10
CA ALA A 175 6.72 -14.41 6.08
C ALA A 175 7.22 -14.79 7.49
N ASN A 176 6.97 -16.02 7.93
CA ASN A 176 7.39 -16.54 9.23
C ASN A 176 8.89 -16.93 9.28
N SER A 177 9.57 -16.98 8.14
CA SER A 177 10.99 -17.33 8.06
C SER A 177 11.95 -16.13 8.02
N VAL A 178 11.48 -14.94 7.62
CA VAL A 178 12.37 -13.79 7.42
C VAL A 178 12.68 -13.11 8.75
N LYS A 179 13.95 -13.16 9.16
CA LYS A 179 14.47 -12.46 10.33
C LYS A 179 15.59 -11.51 9.93
N GLY A 180 15.65 -10.36 10.58
CA GLY A 180 16.79 -9.46 10.49
C GLY A 180 18.00 -10.01 11.26
N LYS A 181 19.14 -9.31 11.17
CA LYS A 181 20.37 -9.62 11.92
C LYS A 181 20.18 -9.62 13.44
N ASP A 182 19.18 -8.90 13.94
CA ASP A 182 18.79 -8.90 15.36
C ASP A 182 17.95 -10.11 15.79
N GLY A 183 17.70 -11.06 14.87
CA GLY A 183 16.92 -12.26 15.08
C GLY A 183 15.41 -12.03 15.19
N LYS A 184 14.92 -10.80 14.92
CA LYS A 184 13.50 -10.46 14.97
C LYS A 184 12.83 -10.69 13.64
N LEU A 185 11.56 -11.10 13.69
CA LEU A 185 10.74 -11.30 12.51
C LEU A 185 10.48 -9.95 11.83
N VAL A 186 10.74 -9.86 10.52
CA VAL A 186 10.72 -8.59 9.78
C VAL A 186 9.29 -8.18 9.43
N PRO A 187 8.84 -6.96 9.79
CA PRO A 187 7.54 -6.43 9.37
C PRO A 187 7.48 -6.16 7.86
N VAL A 188 6.33 -6.44 7.25
CA VAL A 188 6.08 -6.23 5.80
C VAL A 188 4.71 -5.59 5.60
N LEU A 189 4.63 -4.58 4.73
CA LEU A 189 3.35 -4.06 4.24
C LEU A 189 2.84 -4.99 3.12
N PHE A 190 1.84 -5.82 3.40
CA PHE A 190 1.32 -6.81 2.46
C PHE A 190 0.10 -6.25 1.73
N ARG A 191 0.21 -6.11 0.40
CA ARG A 191 -0.78 -5.44 -0.46
C ARG A 191 -1.34 -6.40 -1.51
N PRO A 192 -2.21 -7.35 -1.11
CA PRO A 192 -2.81 -8.30 -2.04
C PRO A 192 -3.92 -7.63 -2.86
N TYR A 193 -4.23 -8.18 -4.04
CA TYR A 193 -5.39 -7.78 -4.85
C TYR A 193 -5.47 -6.28 -5.17
N HIS A 194 -4.33 -5.61 -5.35
CA HIS A 194 -4.29 -4.21 -5.78
C HIS A 194 -5.00 -3.98 -7.13
N GLU A 195 -5.39 -2.73 -7.40
CA GLU A 195 -6.09 -2.31 -8.63
C GLU A 195 -7.38 -3.11 -8.90
N LEU A 196 -8.02 -3.60 -7.84
CA LEU A 196 -9.21 -4.46 -7.88
C LEU A 196 -10.44 -3.83 -8.54
N ASP A 197 -10.52 -2.51 -8.63
CA ASP A 197 -11.58 -1.77 -9.32
C ASP A 197 -11.40 -1.77 -10.85
N GLY A 198 -10.20 -2.11 -11.34
CA GLY A 198 -9.89 -2.34 -12.74
C GLY A 198 -10.33 -3.72 -13.27
N GLY A 199 -10.11 -3.93 -14.57
CA GLY A 199 -10.49 -5.15 -15.30
C GLY A 199 -9.33 -5.98 -15.85
N TRP A 200 -8.08 -5.58 -15.58
CA TRP A 200 -6.90 -6.22 -16.18
C TRP A 200 -6.38 -7.40 -15.37
N PHE A 201 -6.72 -7.55 -14.09
CA PHE A 201 -6.34 -8.71 -13.27
C PHE A 201 -7.52 -9.65 -13.04
N TRP A 202 -7.25 -10.95 -12.82
CA TRP A 202 -8.32 -11.94 -12.62
C TRP A 202 -9.18 -11.72 -11.37
N TRP A 203 -8.70 -10.94 -10.39
CA TRP A 203 -9.47 -10.52 -9.21
C TRP A 203 -10.23 -9.21 -9.41
N GLY A 204 -10.13 -8.60 -10.60
CA GLY A 204 -10.73 -7.31 -10.91
C GLY A 204 -12.26 -7.30 -10.85
N LYS A 205 -12.82 -6.11 -10.67
CA LYS A 205 -14.26 -5.84 -10.49
C LYS A 205 -15.16 -6.48 -11.55
N PRO A 206 -14.82 -6.50 -12.86
CA PRO A 206 -15.65 -7.15 -13.88
C PRO A 206 -15.71 -8.69 -13.75
N HIS A 207 -14.75 -9.30 -13.05
CA HIS A 207 -14.53 -10.76 -13.08
C HIS A 207 -15.02 -11.47 -11.81
N CYS A 208 -15.55 -10.72 -10.83
CA CYS A 208 -16.08 -11.28 -9.59
C CYS A 208 -17.16 -10.40 -8.94
N GLN A 209 -18.06 -11.03 -8.20
CA GLN A 209 -19.06 -10.31 -7.39
C GLN A 209 -18.40 -9.54 -6.25
N ARG A 210 -19.06 -8.47 -5.80
CA ARG A 210 -18.57 -7.61 -4.71
C ARG A 210 -18.36 -8.42 -3.43
N GLU A 211 -19.34 -9.22 -3.06
CA GLU A 211 -19.38 -10.03 -1.84
C GLU A 211 -18.34 -11.15 -1.87
N ASP A 212 -18.10 -11.74 -3.04
CA ASP A 212 -17.08 -12.77 -3.24
C ASP A 212 -15.67 -12.19 -3.07
N PHE A 213 -15.42 -10.99 -3.62
CA PHE A 213 -14.13 -10.31 -3.43
C PHE A 213 -13.88 -9.99 -1.95
N ILE A 214 -14.89 -9.44 -1.27
CA ILE A 214 -14.80 -9.15 0.18
C ILE A 214 -14.55 -10.44 0.96
N SER A 215 -15.24 -11.54 0.62
CA SER A 215 -15.04 -12.84 1.25
C SER A 215 -13.64 -13.40 0.98
N LEU A 216 -13.11 -13.22 -0.23
CA LEU A 216 -11.76 -13.64 -0.59
C LEU A 216 -10.74 -12.89 0.28
N TRP A 217 -10.81 -11.55 0.32
CA TRP A 217 -9.93 -10.74 1.16
C TRP A 217 -9.96 -11.19 2.62
N ARG A 218 -11.16 -11.30 3.20
CA ARG A 218 -11.34 -11.69 4.60
C ARG A 218 -10.74 -13.07 4.86
N PHE A 219 -10.98 -14.03 3.95
CA PHE A 219 -10.39 -15.35 4.05
C PHE A 219 -8.86 -15.30 3.98
N THR A 220 -8.27 -14.53 3.05
CA THR A 220 -6.81 -14.33 2.94
C THR A 220 -6.23 -13.88 4.26
N VAL A 221 -6.79 -12.81 4.84
CA VAL A 221 -6.33 -12.22 6.09
C VAL A 221 -6.51 -13.20 7.24
N SER A 222 -7.70 -13.79 7.42
CA SER A 222 -7.93 -14.71 8.55
C SER A 222 -7.08 -15.98 8.42
N TYR A 223 -6.87 -16.49 7.21
CA TYR A 223 -6.08 -17.70 7.04
C TYR A 223 -4.60 -17.42 7.31
N LEU A 224 -4.05 -16.31 6.82
CA LEU A 224 -2.67 -15.90 7.12
C LEU A 224 -2.47 -15.56 8.61
N ARG A 225 -3.32 -14.68 9.16
CA ARG A 225 -3.23 -14.17 10.53
C ARG A 225 -3.59 -15.23 11.58
N ASP A 226 -4.75 -15.86 11.44
CA ASP A 226 -5.34 -16.69 12.50
C ASP A 226 -4.92 -18.15 12.37
N SER A 227 -4.94 -18.71 11.15
CA SER A 227 -4.62 -20.12 10.92
C SER A 227 -3.12 -20.38 10.75
N LEU A 228 -2.42 -19.52 10.00
CA LEU A 228 -1.00 -19.67 9.68
C LEU A 228 -0.09 -18.79 10.55
N ARG A 229 -0.68 -18.04 11.50
CA ARG A 229 0.02 -17.29 12.56
C ARG A 229 1.06 -16.31 12.04
N VAL A 230 0.77 -15.66 10.90
CA VAL A 230 1.59 -14.59 10.34
C VAL A 230 1.33 -13.31 11.14
N HIS A 231 2.30 -12.93 11.98
CA HIS A 231 2.19 -11.80 12.91
C HIS A 231 3.06 -10.59 12.54
N ASN A 232 3.62 -10.58 11.32
CA ASN A 232 4.50 -9.55 10.81
C ASN A 232 3.96 -8.84 9.55
N PHE A 233 2.67 -9.00 9.24
CA PHE A 233 2.03 -8.26 8.15
C PHE A 233 1.26 -7.04 8.65
N ILE A 234 1.28 -6.00 7.83
CA ILE A 234 0.39 -4.84 7.86
C ILE A 234 -0.39 -4.88 6.54
N TYR A 235 -1.71 -5.06 6.59
CA TYR A 235 -2.52 -5.31 5.40
C TYR A 235 -2.95 -4.01 4.72
N THR A 236 -2.58 -3.86 3.44
CA THR A 236 -2.78 -2.64 2.66
C THR A 236 -3.80 -2.85 1.54
N PHE A 237 -4.90 -2.10 1.54
CA PHE A 237 -5.94 -2.11 0.50
C PHE A 237 -5.71 -0.96 -0.49
N SER A 238 -5.51 -1.26 -1.77
CA SER A 238 -5.18 -0.24 -2.79
C SER A 238 -5.92 -0.47 -4.12
N PRO A 239 -7.12 0.10 -4.29
CA PRO A 239 -7.72 0.28 -5.61
C PRO A 239 -6.82 1.13 -6.53
N ASP A 240 -7.07 1.05 -7.84
CA ASP A 240 -6.64 2.03 -8.83
C ASP A 240 -7.40 3.36 -8.58
N CYS A 241 -7.32 4.31 -9.51
CA CYS A 241 -7.87 5.66 -9.42
C CYS A 241 -9.25 5.81 -10.09
N LEU A 242 -10.04 4.74 -10.22
CA LEU A 242 -11.30 4.74 -10.97
C LEU A 242 -12.51 5.27 -10.17
N TYR A 243 -12.29 5.65 -8.91
CA TYR A 243 -13.30 6.24 -8.03
C TYR A 243 -13.24 7.79 -8.03
N LYS A 244 -14.38 8.42 -7.74
CA LYS A 244 -14.51 9.88 -7.54
C LYS A 244 -15.02 10.23 -6.14
N THR A 245 -15.59 9.27 -5.42
CA THR A 245 -16.19 9.47 -4.09
C THR A 245 -15.67 8.45 -3.07
N GLU A 246 -15.82 8.76 -1.77
CA GLU A 246 -15.53 7.81 -0.68
C GLU A 246 -16.34 6.50 -0.84
N ALA A 247 -17.60 6.58 -1.24
CA ALA A 247 -18.45 5.40 -1.43
C ALA A 247 -17.94 4.47 -2.55
N GLU A 248 -17.47 5.04 -3.66
CA GLU A 248 -16.89 4.27 -4.76
C GLU A 248 -15.53 3.66 -4.38
N TYR A 249 -14.68 4.42 -3.67
CA TYR A 249 -13.41 3.89 -3.14
C TYR A 249 -13.65 2.68 -2.22
N LEU A 250 -14.72 2.73 -1.42
CA LEU A 250 -15.09 1.68 -0.48
C LEU A 250 -15.99 0.59 -1.08
N ASP A 251 -16.28 0.60 -2.38
CA ASP A 251 -17.19 -0.35 -3.04
C ASP A 251 -16.83 -1.80 -2.74
N ARG A 252 -15.53 -2.15 -2.71
CA ARG A 252 -15.07 -3.52 -2.41
C ARG A 252 -14.21 -3.58 -1.17
N TYR A 253 -14.29 -2.57 -0.32
CA TYR A 253 -13.54 -2.50 0.92
C TYR A 253 -14.04 -3.58 1.90
N PRO A 254 -13.15 -4.43 2.44
CA PRO A 254 -13.54 -5.57 3.28
C PRO A 254 -13.97 -5.15 4.70
N GLY A 255 -13.80 -3.88 5.07
CA GLY A 255 -14.13 -3.31 6.37
C GLY A 255 -12.90 -3.06 7.26
N ASP A 256 -13.05 -2.15 8.23
CA ASP A 256 -11.93 -1.67 9.07
C ASP A 256 -11.27 -2.77 9.92
N ALA A 257 -11.94 -3.88 10.18
CA ALA A 257 -11.37 -5.03 10.90
C ALA A 257 -10.40 -5.87 10.04
N TRP A 258 -10.26 -5.55 8.75
CA TRP A 258 -9.55 -6.36 7.76
C TRP A 258 -8.45 -5.60 7.01
N VAL A 259 -8.24 -4.32 7.32
CA VAL A 259 -7.25 -3.43 6.70
C VAL A 259 -6.55 -2.57 7.74
N ASP A 260 -5.23 -2.46 7.62
CA ASP A 260 -4.38 -1.60 8.44
C ASP A 260 -4.05 -0.26 7.76
N MET A 261 -3.90 -0.30 6.43
CA MET A 261 -3.50 0.82 5.59
C MET A 261 -4.37 0.92 4.33
N LEU A 262 -4.83 2.12 4.04
CA LEU A 262 -5.55 2.43 2.80
C LEU A 262 -4.58 3.04 1.79
N GLY A 263 -4.66 2.59 0.56
CA GLY A 263 -3.78 2.95 -0.54
C GLY A 263 -4.55 3.37 -1.78
N VAL A 264 -3.81 3.89 -2.75
CA VAL A 264 -4.30 4.10 -4.11
C VAL A 264 -3.13 3.94 -5.07
N ASP A 265 -3.40 3.28 -6.19
CA ASP A 265 -2.51 3.18 -7.33
C ASP A 265 -3.03 4.19 -8.38
N ASN A 266 -2.23 5.21 -8.71
CA ASN A 266 -2.67 6.29 -9.60
C ASN A 266 -1.53 6.80 -10.47
N TYR A 267 -1.49 6.28 -11.68
CA TYR A 267 -0.64 6.78 -12.77
C TYR A 267 -1.42 7.73 -13.70
N ALA A 268 -2.72 7.52 -13.85
CA ALA A 268 -3.55 8.17 -14.86
C ALA A 268 -3.65 9.69 -14.67
N ASP A 269 -3.79 10.15 -13.43
CA ASP A 269 -3.91 11.58 -13.12
C ASP A 269 -2.53 12.29 -13.09
N PHE A 270 -1.45 11.51 -13.10
CA PHE A 270 -0.07 11.97 -12.88
C PHE A 270 0.81 11.96 -14.14
N GLY A 271 0.19 11.92 -15.33
CA GLY A 271 0.88 12.12 -16.61
C GLY A 271 0.88 10.91 -17.54
N ARG A 272 0.38 9.73 -17.12
CA ARG A 272 0.34 8.53 -17.98
C ARG A 272 -0.39 8.84 -19.28
N ASN A 273 0.22 8.44 -20.40
CA ASN A 273 -0.29 8.73 -21.75
C ASN A 273 -0.51 10.23 -22.04
N GLY A 274 0.28 11.11 -21.42
CA GLY A 274 0.18 12.57 -21.58
C GLY A 274 -1.00 13.21 -20.84
N ARG A 275 -1.71 12.46 -19.99
CA ARG A 275 -2.88 12.96 -19.26
C ARG A 275 -2.46 13.42 -17.87
N TYR A 276 -2.57 14.72 -17.62
CA TYR A 276 -2.37 15.32 -16.31
C TYR A 276 -3.71 15.83 -15.79
N ASP A 277 -4.19 15.28 -14.69
CA ASP A 277 -5.34 15.76 -13.95
C ASP A 277 -5.00 15.83 -12.46
N LEU A 278 -4.03 16.69 -12.15
CA LEU A 278 -3.53 16.85 -10.79
C LEU A 278 -4.63 17.18 -9.76
N PRO A 279 -5.63 18.04 -10.07
CA PRO A 279 -6.76 18.26 -9.16
C PRO A 279 -7.53 16.97 -8.84
N ALA A 280 -7.81 16.11 -9.83
CA ALA A 280 -8.46 14.82 -9.58
C ALA A 280 -7.56 13.88 -8.77
N GLY A 281 -6.26 13.81 -9.08
CA GLY A 281 -5.28 13.02 -8.33
C GLY A 281 -5.21 13.43 -6.85
N ILE A 282 -5.16 14.74 -6.58
CA ILE A 282 -5.19 15.29 -5.21
C ILE A 282 -6.50 14.95 -4.50
N ALA A 283 -7.64 15.09 -5.19
CA ALA A 283 -8.95 14.78 -4.62
C ALA A 283 -9.06 13.29 -4.20
N LYS A 284 -8.55 12.38 -5.04
CA LYS A 284 -8.52 10.93 -4.74
C LYS A 284 -7.60 10.61 -3.56
N LEU A 285 -6.38 11.15 -3.54
CA LEU A 285 -5.46 11.02 -2.40
C LEU A 285 -6.09 11.56 -1.10
N LYS A 286 -6.85 12.65 -1.19
CA LYS A 286 -7.57 13.23 -0.07
C LYS A 286 -8.66 12.30 0.45
N ILE A 287 -9.45 11.65 -0.42
CA ILE A 287 -10.43 10.64 -0.01
C ILE A 287 -9.76 9.53 0.80
N VAL A 288 -8.65 8.98 0.31
CA VAL A 288 -7.89 7.93 1.01
C VAL A 288 -7.41 8.43 2.38
N SER A 289 -6.80 9.62 2.41
CA SER A 289 -6.24 10.17 3.64
C SER A 289 -7.31 10.53 4.68
N ASP A 290 -8.44 11.09 4.26
CA ASP A 290 -9.53 11.47 5.15
C ASP A 290 -10.23 10.24 5.72
N TYR A 291 -10.53 9.24 4.89
CA TYR A 291 -11.10 7.98 5.37
C TYR A 291 -10.15 7.25 6.32
N ALA A 292 -8.86 7.18 5.99
CA ALA A 292 -7.88 6.57 6.90
C ALA A 292 -7.84 7.28 8.26
N GLN A 293 -7.94 8.61 8.29
CA GLN A 293 -8.01 9.33 9.56
C GLN A 293 -9.31 9.05 10.33
N LYS A 294 -10.45 9.00 9.63
CA LYS A 294 -11.77 8.65 10.19
C LYS A 294 -11.78 7.25 10.80
N ALA A 295 -11.21 6.27 10.10
CA ALA A 295 -11.15 4.86 10.50
C ALA A 295 -9.97 4.55 11.45
N GLY A 296 -9.11 5.52 11.76
CA GLY A 296 -7.93 5.31 12.59
C GLY A 296 -6.88 4.40 11.95
N LYS A 297 -6.68 4.51 10.64
CA LYS A 297 -5.78 3.71 9.79
C LYS A 297 -4.62 4.55 9.23
N LEU A 298 -3.67 3.87 8.58
CA LEU A 298 -2.66 4.52 7.76
C LEU A 298 -3.20 4.82 6.36
N ALA A 299 -2.63 5.81 5.67
CA ALA A 299 -2.85 6.04 4.25
C ALA A 299 -1.51 6.04 3.50
N ALA A 300 -1.50 5.68 2.23
CA ALA A 300 -0.32 5.75 1.36
C ALA A 300 -0.70 6.01 -0.10
N PHE A 301 0.23 6.58 -0.87
CA PHE A 301 0.15 6.59 -2.33
C PHE A 301 0.93 5.36 -2.83
N THR A 302 0.23 4.23 -2.90
CA THR A 302 0.85 2.90 -2.95
C THR A 302 1.55 2.61 -4.26
N GLU A 303 1.09 3.22 -5.36
CA GLU A 303 1.79 3.28 -6.63
C GLU A 303 1.48 4.57 -7.40
N THR A 304 2.50 5.13 -8.03
CA THR A 304 2.38 6.21 -9.02
C THR A 304 3.62 6.23 -9.90
N GLY A 305 3.69 7.18 -10.82
CA GLY A 305 4.88 7.40 -11.61
C GLY A 305 4.58 7.90 -13.00
N LEU A 306 5.63 8.36 -13.66
CA LEU A 306 5.62 8.74 -15.07
C LEU A 306 6.69 7.92 -15.79
N GLU A 307 6.27 6.92 -16.57
CA GLU A 307 7.18 6.06 -17.31
C GLU A 307 8.11 6.88 -18.21
N SER A 308 9.41 6.55 -18.22
CA SER A 308 10.48 7.30 -18.88
C SER A 308 10.75 8.72 -18.36
N ILE A 309 9.89 9.26 -17.50
CA ILE A 309 9.99 10.61 -16.92
C ILE A 309 10.31 11.69 -17.99
N PRO A 310 9.50 11.83 -19.07
CA PRO A 310 9.73 12.82 -20.12
C PRO A 310 9.56 14.28 -19.65
N ASP A 311 8.75 14.52 -18.61
CA ASP A 311 8.70 15.82 -17.93
C ASP A 311 9.84 15.89 -16.92
N THR A 312 10.86 16.69 -17.25
CA THR A 312 12.07 16.85 -16.42
C THR A 312 11.81 17.57 -15.10
N THR A 313 10.61 18.12 -14.89
CA THR A 313 10.20 18.81 -13.66
C THR A 313 9.12 18.05 -12.87
N TRP A 314 8.84 16.80 -13.26
CA TRP A 314 7.73 16.02 -12.73
C TRP A 314 7.80 15.80 -11.21
N TRP A 315 9.01 15.62 -10.65
CA TRP A 315 9.17 15.32 -9.23
C TRP A 315 8.72 16.48 -8.34
N THR A 316 9.10 17.70 -8.67
CA THR A 316 8.74 18.87 -7.86
C THR A 316 7.39 19.47 -8.27
N ASN A 317 7.17 19.70 -9.57
CA ASN A 317 5.99 20.42 -10.06
C ASN A 317 4.72 19.57 -10.09
N THR A 318 4.84 18.25 -10.17
CA THR A 318 3.71 17.32 -10.18
C THR A 318 3.63 16.55 -8.87
N LEU A 319 4.60 15.67 -8.60
CA LEU A 319 4.51 14.73 -7.48
C LEU A 319 4.55 15.44 -6.12
N LEU A 320 5.61 16.20 -5.83
CA LEU A 320 5.75 16.91 -4.55
C LEU A 320 4.63 17.92 -4.31
N LYS A 321 4.21 18.63 -5.37
CA LYS A 321 3.09 19.57 -5.33
C LYS A 321 1.80 18.88 -4.88
N ALA A 322 1.47 17.71 -5.43
CA ALA A 322 0.30 16.94 -5.01
C ALA A 322 0.43 16.42 -3.58
N LEU A 323 1.57 15.85 -3.22
CA LEU A 323 1.77 15.26 -1.89
C LEU A 323 1.66 16.30 -0.75
N LYS A 324 2.05 17.54 -1.02
CA LYS A 324 1.93 18.66 -0.07
C LYS A 324 0.56 19.35 -0.10
N ALA A 325 -0.32 18.98 -1.03
CA ALA A 325 -1.67 19.53 -1.10
C ALA A 325 -2.51 19.06 0.10
N GLU A 326 -3.48 19.89 0.51
CA GLU A 326 -4.57 19.50 1.43
C GLU A 326 -4.15 18.94 2.82
N LYS A 327 -2.86 19.05 3.20
CA LYS A 327 -2.29 18.53 4.46
C LYS A 327 -2.60 17.04 4.69
N MET A 328 -2.59 16.25 3.63
CA MET A 328 -2.82 14.81 3.68
C MET A 328 -1.79 14.09 4.56
N LYS A 329 -2.21 13.00 5.20
CA LYS A 329 -1.38 12.16 6.07
C LYS A 329 -1.04 10.83 5.40
N LEU A 330 -0.23 10.90 4.37
CA LEU A 330 0.28 9.74 3.64
C LEU A 330 1.61 9.28 4.26
N ALA A 331 1.74 7.99 4.55
CA ALA A 331 2.93 7.41 5.16
C ALA A 331 4.08 7.29 4.15
N TYR A 332 3.77 6.91 2.91
CA TYR A 332 4.72 6.83 1.83
C TYR A 332 4.07 7.08 0.47
N VAL A 333 4.92 7.35 -0.51
CA VAL A 333 4.62 7.30 -1.94
C VAL A 333 5.60 6.36 -2.61
N LEU A 334 5.17 5.52 -3.55
CA LEU A 334 6.05 4.58 -4.24
C LEU A 334 5.92 4.71 -5.76
N VAL A 335 7.06 4.77 -6.45
CA VAL A 335 7.12 4.66 -7.91
C VAL A 335 7.48 3.25 -8.37
N TRP A 336 7.03 2.88 -9.57
CA TRP A 336 7.28 1.55 -10.12
C TRP A 336 8.74 1.31 -10.52
N ARG A 337 9.03 0.10 -10.99
CA ARG A 337 10.40 -0.41 -11.16
C ARG A 337 11.17 0.25 -12.30
N ASN A 338 12.49 0.24 -12.19
CA ASN A 338 13.39 0.44 -13.33
C ASN A 338 13.75 -0.91 -13.97
N ASP A 339 13.22 -1.21 -15.15
CA ASP A 339 13.55 -2.44 -15.86
C ASP A 339 15.01 -2.44 -16.31
N ALA A 340 15.70 -3.55 -16.07
CA ALA A 340 17.12 -3.64 -16.38
C ALA A 340 17.46 -3.74 -17.89
N ARG A 341 16.48 -4.06 -18.73
CA ARG A 341 16.65 -4.32 -20.16
C ARG A 341 15.90 -3.31 -21.03
N SER A 342 14.80 -2.75 -20.54
CA SER A 342 14.01 -1.77 -21.28
C SER A 342 14.65 -0.39 -21.23
N ALA A 343 14.82 0.22 -22.40
CA ALA A 343 15.28 1.58 -22.52
C ALA A 343 14.24 2.62 -22.04
N THR A 344 12.97 2.24 -21.87
CA THR A 344 11.87 3.18 -21.60
C THR A 344 11.05 2.83 -20.35
N HIS A 345 11.11 1.58 -19.85
CA HIS A 345 10.33 1.18 -18.69
C HIS A 345 11.07 1.44 -17.38
N TYR A 346 11.04 2.68 -16.94
CA TYR A 346 11.60 3.13 -15.66
C TYR A 346 10.79 4.29 -15.08
N TYR A 347 10.79 4.43 -13.76
CA TYR A 347 9.98 5.43 -13.04
C TYR A 347 10.76 6.18 -11.95
N ALA A 348 11.98 5.75 -11.64
CA ALA A 348 12.97 6.54 -10.90
C ALA A 348 14.15 6.90 -11.81
N PRO A 349 14.83 8.05 -11.62
CA PRO A 349 15.99 8.38 -12.44
C PRO A 349 17.17 7.46 -12.14
N TYR A 350 18.06 7.35 -13.11
CA TYR A 350 19.38 6.73 -13.01
C TYR A 350 20.44 7.76 -13.43
N PRO A 351 21.75 7.55 -13.16
CA PRO A 351 22.79 8.50 -13.56
C PRO A 351 22.72 8.87 -15.04
N GLY A 352 22.60 10.17 -15.33
CA GLY A 352 22.46 10.70 -16.69
C GLY A 352 21.03 10.86 -17.21
N GLN A 353 20.01 10.40 -16.48
CA GLN A 353 18.61 10.62 -16.86
C GLN A 353 18.22 12.10 -16.68
N ALA A 354 17.42 12.65 -17.60
CA ALA A 354 17.19 14.09 -17.73
C ALA A 354 16.49 14.77 -16.53
N SER A 355 15.71 14.02 -15.74
CA SER A 355 15.02 14.52 -14.54
C SER A 355 15.89 14.49 -13.27
N VAL A 356 17.14 14.01 -13.33
CA VAL A 356 18.05 13.95 -12.17
C VAL A 356 18.12 15.27 -11.39
N PRO A 357 18.30 16.46 -12.03
CA PRO A 357 18.35 17.72 -11.29
C PRO A 357 17.08 18.02 -10.48
N ASP A 358 15.90 17.65 -11.00
CA ASP A 358 14.62 17.84 -10.33
C ASP A 358 14.37 16.80 -9.24
N PHE A 359 14.74 15.54 -9.50
CA PHE A 359 14.71 14.49 -8.48
C PHE A 359 15.62 14.82 -7.29
N MET A 360 16.77 15.46 -7.52
CA MET A 360 17.63 15.90 -6.42
C MET A 360 17.00 17.01 -5.58
N GLN A 361 16.20 17.89 -6.18
CA GLN A 361 15.40 18.86 -5.43
C GLN A 361 14.28 18.17 -4.63
N PHE A 362 13.63 17.17 -5.22
CA PHE A 362 12.68 16.32 -4.50
C PHE A 362 13.36 15.63 -3.31
N TYR A 363 14.48 14.93 -3.53
CA TYR A 363 15.27 14.25 -2.49
C TYR A 363 15.68 15.19 -1.35
N GLN A 364 16.16 16.39 -1.65
CA GLN A 364 16.63 17.36 -0.66
C GLN A 364 15.49 18.10 0.07
N HIS A 365 14.25 17.98 -0.41
CA HIS A 365 13.14 18.71 0.18
C HIS A 365 12.81 18.13 1.58
N PRO A 366 12.67 18.95 2.64
CA PRO A 366 12.52 18.47 4.03
C PRO A 366 11.23 17.68 4.33
N TYR A 367 10.32 17.60 3.36
CA TYR A 367 9.08 16.83 3.46
C TYR A 367 9.26 15.36 3.05
N THR A 368 10.24 15.05 2.22
CA THR A 368 10.48 13.69 1.70
C THR A 368 11.60 13.04 2.49
N LEU A 369 11.44 11.77 2.86
CA LEU A 369 12.43 11.00 3.58
C LEU A 369 12.85 9.79 2.75
N PHE A 370 14.16 9.59 2.66
CA PHE A 370 14.82 8.44 2.06
C PHE A 370 15.44 7.57 3.19
N GLU A 371 16.06 6.44 2.84
CA GLU A 371 16.51 5.45 3.83
C GLU A 371 17.45 6.07 4.88
N THR A 372 18.35 6.97 4.45
CA THR A 372 19.30 7.68 5.33
C THR A 372 18.66 8.66 6.31
N ASP A 373 17.43 9.10 6.06
CA ASP A 373 16.70 10.04 6.92
C ASP A 373 15.86 9.32 8.00
N LEU A 374 15.75 7.99 7.90
CA LEU A 374 14.80 7.23 8.70
C LEU A 374 15.19 7.21 10.18
N PRO A 375 14.23 7.47 11.09
CA PRO A 375 14.43 7.16 12.49
C PRO A 375 14.42 5.63 12.69
N ARG A 376 14.64 5.17 13.93
CA ARG A 376 14.50 3.75 14.28
C ARG A 376 13.03 3.29 14.22
N LEU A 377 12.56 2.93 13.02
CA LEU A 377 11.16 2.57 12.73
C LEU A 377 10.66 1.35 13.52
N TYR A 378 11.55 0.40 13.80
CA TYR A 378 11.19 -0.88 14.42
C TYR A 378 11.26 -0.88 15.95
N ARG A 379 11.50 0.29 16.57
CA ARG A 379 11.54 0.44 18.03
C ARG A 379 10.58 1.54 18.49
N ARG A 380 9.81 1.28 19.55
CA ARG A 380 9.10 2.33 20.28
C ARG A 380 10.06 2.94 21.30
N LYS A 381 10.14 4.28 21.39
CA LYS A 381 10.81 4.93 22.53
C LYS A 381 10.11 4.47 23.81
N LYS A 382 10.85 3.87 24.75
CA LYS A 382 10.34 3.66 26.11
C LYS A 382 10.13 5.05 26.70
N LEU A 383 8.90 5.38 27.10
CA LEU A 383 8.70 6.47 28.04
C LEU A 383 9.27 5.94 29.35
N PHE A 384 10.41 6.46 29.78
CA PHE A 384 10.78 6.34 31.18
C PHE A 384 9.82 7.25 31.93
N ILE A 385 8.86 6.65 32.62
CA ILE A 385 8.12 7.34 33.67
C ILE A 385 9.10 7.32 34.85
N PHE A 386 9.70 8.47 35.13
CA PHE A 386 10.42 8.70 36.38
C PHE A 386 9.42 9.01 37.49
#